data_AF-A0A560LNY0-F1
#
_entry.id   AF-A0A560LNY0-F1
#
_cell.length_a   1.000
_cell.length_b   1.000
_cell.length_c   1.000
_cell.angle_alpha   90.00
_cell.angle_beta   90.00
_cell.angle_gamma   90.00
#
_symmetry.space_group_name_H-M   'P 1'
#
loop_
_entity.id
_entity.type
_entity.pdbx_description
1 polymer ?
#
loop_
_entity_poly.entity_id
_entity_poly.type
_entity_poly.pdbx_seq_one_letter_code
_entity_poly.pdbx_strand_id
1 'polypeptide(L)' 'MKFLYDRVAKLDDPRAIGEALKGSELGDFWKYRVGDYRIIAHIEDSAVRILIVRIGNRREVYRK' A
#
# COMPACT_ATOMS: atom_id res chain seq x y z
N MET A 1 5.96 1.07 -11.40
CA MET A 1 6.13 -0.27 -10.79
C MET A 1 7.44 -0.47 -10.02
N LYS A 2 8.51 0.30 -10.29
CA LYS A 2 9.82 0.15 -9.63
C LYS A 2 9.80 0.29 -8.09
N PHE A 3 8.89 1.08 -7.53
CA PHE A 3 8.77 1.30 -6.09
C PHE A 3 8.64 0.00 -5.27
N LEU A 4 7.79 -0.95 -5.68
CA LEU A 4 7.56 -2.17 -4.89
C LEU A 4 8.83 -3.01 -4.81
N TYR A 5 9.52 -3.21 -5.93
CA TYR A 5 10.77 -3.99 -5.95
C TYR A 5 11.94 -3.28 -5.28
N ASP A 6 12.04 -1.96 -5.44
CA ASP A 6 13.20 -1.22 -4.93
C ASP A 6 13.10 -0.84 -3.46
N ARG A 7 11.87 -0.66 -2.96
CA ARG A 7 11.61 -0.07 -1.64
C ARG A 7 10.84 -0.98 -0.69
N VAL A 8 9.93 -1.82 -1.20
CA VAL A 8 9.11 -2.70 -0.35
C VAL A 8 9.75 -4.08 -0.25
N ALA A 9 10.12 -4.70 -1.38
CA ALA A 9 10.64 -6.06 -1.43
C ALA A 9 12.02 -6.25 -0.76
N LYS A 10 12.72 -5.15 -0.43
CA LYS A 10 14.01 -5.17 0.28
C LYS A 10 13.88 -4.99 1.79
N LEU A 11 12.65 -4.80 2.29
CA LEU A 11 12.41 -4.63 3.73
C LEU A 11 12.15 -5.99 4.36
N ASP A 12 12.63 -6.15 5.58
CA ASP A 12 12.29 -7.31 6.41
C ASP A 12 10.80 -7.29 6.78
N ASP A 13 10.26 -6.10 7.06
CA ASP A 13 8.83 -5.88 7.24
C ASP A 13 8.30 -4.91 6.16
N PRO A 14 7.46 -5.38 5.22
CA PRO A 14 6.87 -4.50 4.22
C PRO A 14 5.97 -3.41 4.81
N ARG A 15 5.56 -3.50 6.07
CA ARG A 15 4.76 -2.49 6.76
C ARG A 15 5.58 -1.25 7.16
N ALA A 16 6.91 -1.35 7.23
CA ALA A 16 7.78 -0.31 7.80
C ALA A 16 7.73 1.06 7.09
N ILE A 17 7.30 1.11 5.81
CA ILE A 17 7.25 2.36 5.02
C ILE A 17 5.85 2.73 4.53
N GLY A 18 4.82 2.22 5.20
CA GLY A 18 3.43 2.56 4.92
C GLY A 18 2.63 2.74 6.20
N GLU A 19 1.33 2.87 6.05
CA GLU A 19 0.40 3.06 7.17
C GLU A 19 -0.79 2.14 7.03
N ALA A 20 -1.29 1.62 8.15
CA ALA A 20 -2.59 0.95 8.18
C ALA A 20 -3.69 1.90 7.65
N LEU A 21 -4.60 1.36 6.85
CA LEU A 21 -5.76 2.10 6.38
C LEU A 21 -6.75 2.26 7.54
N LYS A 22 -7.21 3.49 7.79
CA LYS A 22 -8.16 3.77 8.88
C LYS A 22 -9.59 3.47 8.42
N GLY A 23 -10.32 2.66 9.19
CA GLY A 23 -11.71 2.29 8.96
C GLY A 23 -11.98 0.87 9.43
N SER A 24 -13.07 0.66 10.16
CA SER A 24 -13.39 -0.60 10.87
C SER A 24 -13.55 -1.84 9.97
N GLU A 25 -13.69 -1.67 8.65
CA GLU A 25 -13.77 -2.77 7.66
C GLU A 25 -12.46 -2.98 6.87
N LEU A 26 -11.43 -2.17 7.10
CA LEU A 26 -10.22 -2.12 6.28
C LEU A 26 -8.91 -2.29 7.09
N GLY A 27 -9.02 -2.75 8.33
CA GLY A 27 -7.89 -2.90 9.26
C GLY A 27 -6.73 -3.76 8.75
N ASP A 28 -7.00 -4.60 7.75
CA ASP A 28 -6.03 -5.50 7.12
C ASP A 28 -5.28 -4.87 5.93
N PHE A 29 -5.65 -3.65 5.51
CA PHE A 29 -5.03 -3.00 4.36
C PHE A 29 -3.92 -2.02 4.76
N TRP A 30 -2.84 -2.08 4.00
CA TRP A 30 -1.69 -1.20 4.11
C TRP A 30 -1.65 -0.19 2.96
N LYS A 31 -1.31 1.05 3.28
CA LYS A 31 -1.25 2.16 2.33
C LYS A 31 0.19 2.62 2.16
N TYR A 32 0.69 2.59 0.93
CA TYR A 32 1.98 3.18 0.56
C TYR A 32 1.78 4.49 -0.20
N ARG A 33 2.59 5.49 0.14
CA ARG A 33 2.64 6.76 -0.60
C ARG A 33 3.79 6.73 -1.60
N VAL A 34 3.46 6.90 -2.88
CA VAL A 34 4.43 6.90 -3.99
C VAL A 34 4.23 8.17 -4.80
N GLY A 35 4.89 9.26 -4.39
CA GLY A 35 4.68 10.58 -4.97
C GLY A 35 3.20 11.00 -4.87
N ASP A 36 2.57 11.22 -6.03
CA ASP A 36 1.15 11.56 -6.16
C ASP A 36 0.20 10.35 -6.10
N TYR A 37 0.73 9.13 -6.07
CA TYR A 37 -0.08 7.91 -6.01
C TYR A 37 -0.17 7.35 -4.60
N ARG A 38 -1.30 6.72 -4.32
CA ARG A 38 -1.52 5.86 -3.15
C ARG A 38 -1.76 4.45 -3.63
N ILE A 39 -0.97 3.52 -3.10
CA ILE A 39 -1.12 2.09 -3.32
C ILE A 39 -1.77 1.53 -2.05
N ILE A 40 -2.86 0.80 -2.21
CA ILE A 40 -3.49 0.03 -1.15
C ILE A 40 -3.15 -1.45 -1.40
N ALA A 41 -2.64 -2.11 -0.38
CA ALA A 41 -2.20 -3.49 -0.42
C ALA A 41 -2.79 -4.29 0.73
N HIS A 42 -3.03 -5.57 0.51
CA HIS A 42 -3.26 -6.56 1.55
C HIS A 42 -1.94 -7.32 1.77
N ILE A 43 -1.48 -7.41 3.02
CA ILE A 43 -0.25 -8.12 3.35
C ILE A 43 -0.64 -9.43 4.05
N GLU A 44 -0.41 -10.53 3.35
CA GLU A 44 -0.73 -11.89 3.80
C GLU A 44 0.54 -12.54 4.33
N ASP A 45 0.79 -12.43 5.65
CA ASP A 45 2.01 -12.94 6.26
C ASP A 45 2.14 -14.46 6.13
N SER A 46 1.02 -15.19 6.21
CA SER A 46 0.97 -16.65 6.09
C SER A 46 1.39 -17.16 4.71
N ALA A 47 1.20 -16.33 3.67
CA ALA A 47 1.55 -16.66 2.29
C ALA A 47 2.81 -15.92 1.81
N VAL A 48 3.44 -15.12 2.68
CA VAL A 48 4.58 -14.24 2.34
C VAL A 48 4.28 -13.42 1.08
N ARG A 49 3.08 -12.82 1.04
CA ARG A 49 2.54 -12.18 -0.16
C ARG A 49 2.03 -10.78 0.12
N ILE A 50 2.29 -9.87 -0.82
CA ILE A 50 1.71 -8.52 -0.84
C ILE A 50 0.81 -8.41 -2.06
N LEU A 51 -0.49 -8.31 -1.84
CA LEU A 51 -1.50 -8.17 -2.91
C LEU A 51 -1.88 -6.71 -3.06
N ILE A 52 -1.64 -6.12 -4.24
CA ILE A 52 -2.09 -4.76 -4.53
C ILE A 52 -3.57 -4.79 -4.91
N VAL A 53 -4.42 -4.15 -4.10
CA VAL A 53 -5.87 -4.11 -4.32
C VAL A 53 -6.35 -2.84 -5.02
N ARG A 54 -5.65 -1.73 -4.85
CA ARG A 54 -6.00 -0.47 -5.52
C ARG A 54 -4.80 0.45 -5.69
N ILE A 55 -4.79 1.19 -6.79
CA ILE A 55 -3.89 2.31 -7.02
C ILE A 55 -4.74 3.53 -7.36
N GLY A 56 -4.52 4.65 -6.68
CA GLY A 56 -5.25 5.89 -6.92
C GLY A 56 -4.30 7.08 -7.02
N ASN A 57 -4.61 8.03 -7.90
CA ASN A 57 -3.88 9.30 -7.99
C ASN A 57 -4.50 10.37 -7.08
N ARG A 58 -3.68 11.20 -6.44
CA ARG A 58 -4.14 12.28 -5.58
C ARG A 58 -5.05 13.29 -6.31
N ARG A 59 -4.88 13.44 -7.63
CA ARG A 59 -5.73 14.31 -8.48
C ARG A 59 -7.14 13.79 -8.70
N GLU A 60 -7.37 12.48 -8.58
CA GLU A 60 -8.73 11.92 -8.66
C GLU A 60 -9.53 12.17 -7.37
N VAL A 61 -8.84 12.34 -6.22
CA VAL A 61 -9.48 12.61 -4.93
C VAL A 61 -9.99 14.05 -4.82
N TYR A 62 -9.36 15.00 -5.52
CA TYR A 62 -9.75 16.42 -5.51
C TYR A 62 -10.66 16.84 -6.68
N ARG A 63 -11.02 15.93 -7.61
CA ARG A 63 -12.10 16.18 -8.57
C ARG A 63 -13.44 15.80 -7.94
N LYS A 64 -13.94 16.68 -7.08
CA LYS A 64 -15.36 16.83 -6.80
C LYS A 64 -15.68 18.31 -6.83
#